data_AF-A0A1T0B7B3-F1
#
_entry.id   AF-A0A1T0B7B3-F1
#
_cell.length_a   1.000
_cell.length_b   1.000
_cell.length_c   1.000
_cell.angle_alpha   90.00
_cell.angle_beta   90.00
_cell.angle_gamma   90.00
#
_symmetry.space_group_name_H-M   'P 1'
#
loop_
_entity.id
_entity.type
_entity.pdbx_description
1 polymer ?
#
loop_
_entity_poly.entity_id
_entity_poly.type
_entity_poly.pdbx_seq_one_letter_code
_entity_poly.pdbx_strand_id
1 'polypeptide(L)' 'MKPILAEAYTFFMTTYLDPKMYTVEECYQRLVEKAKKEGWEIPTLDEMKEWLARTIEVTSDRI' A
#
# COMPACT_ATOMS: atom_id res chain seq x y z
N MET A 1 12.29 -10.09 -2.27
CA MET A 1 11.37 -8.97 -2.57
C MET A 1 12.12 -7.99 -3.45
N LYS A 2 11.63 -7.64 -4.65
CA LYS A 2 12.30 -6.62 -5.49
C LYS A 2 12.43 -5.32 -4.67
N PRO A 3 13.58 -4.62 -4.67
CA PRO A 3 13.78 -3.44 -3.82
C PRO A 3 12.72 -2.35 -4.04
N ILE A 4 12.25 -2.16 -5.27
CA ILE A 4 11.20 -1.20 -5.65
C ILE A 4 9.83 -1.53 -5.02
N LEU A 5 9.55 -2.81 -4.78
CA LEU A 5 8.28 -3.25 -4.20
C LEU A 5 8.15 -2.79 -2.74
N ALA A 6 9.26 -2.71 -2.00
CA ALA A 6 9.26 -2.28 -0.60
C ALA A 6 8.90 -0.79 -0.44
N GLU A 7 9.38 0.05 -1.37
CA GLU A 7 9.09 1.49 -1.38
C GLU A 7 7.62 1.76 -1.68
N ALA A 8 7.04 1.00 -2.62
CA ALA A 8 5.62 1.06 -2.96
C ALA A 8 4.72 0.71 -1.76
N TYR A 9 5.00 -0.39 -1.06
CA TYR A 9 4.24 -0.77 0.15
C TYR A 9 4.41 0.25 1.28
N THR A 10 5.61 0.79 1.47
CA THR A 10 5.88 1.81 2.50
C THR A 10 5.09 3.09 2.23
N PHE A 11 5.10 3.57 0.98
CA PHE A 11 4.33 4.73 0.56
C PHE A 11 2.83 4.51 0.76
N PHE A 12 2.34 3.33 0.38
CA PHE A 12 0.94 2.96 0.55
C PHE A 12 0.52 2.99 2.03
N MET A 13 1.26 2.32 2.92
CA MET A 13 0.94 2.29 4.36
C MET A 13 1.00 3.65 5.01
N THR A 14 1.96 4.48 4.62
CA THR A 14 2.06 5.85 5.14
C THR A 14 0.82 6.67 4.78
N THR A 15 0.27 6.46 3.57
CA THR A 15 -0.95 7.13 3.12
C THR A 15 -2.19 6.54 3.79
N TYR A 16 -2.24 5.22 3.95
CA TYR A 16 -3.37 4.51 4.56
C TYR A 16 -3.54 4.81 6.05
N LEU A 17 -2.41 5.00 6.76
CA LEU A 17 -2.39 5.37 8.18
C LEU A 17 -2.50 6.88 8.43
N ASP A 18 -2.62 7.70 7.36
CA ASP A 18 -2.79 9.15 7.51
C ASP A 18 -4.12 9.45 8.24
N PRO A 19 -4.13 10.34 9.24
CA PRO A 19 -5.33 10.72 9.98
C PRO A 19 -6.45 11.30 9.11
N LYS A 20 -6.18 11.65 7.84
CA LYS A 20 -7.19 12.09 6.87
C LYS A 20 -8.16 10.99 6.38
N MET A 21 -8.10 9.78 6.93
CA MET A 21 -9.00 8.63 6.62
C MET A 21 -9.20 8.44 5.10
N TYR A 22 -8.12 8.12 4.40
CA TYR A 22 -8.22 7.71 3.00
C TYR A 22 -8.72 6.27 2.88
N THR A 23 -9.59 6.03 1.91
CA THR A 23 -9.97 4.67 1.50
C THR A 23 -8.79 3.93 0.87
N VAL A 24 -8.87 2.60 0.81
CA VAL A 24 -7.85 1.76 0.15
C VAL A 24 -7.68 2.17 -1.31
N GLU A 25 -8.79 2.44 -1.99
CA GLU A 25 -8.85 2.89 -3.38
C GLU A 25 -8.13 4.24 -3.59
N GLU A 26 -8.34 5.21 -2.69
CA GLU A 26 -7.68 6.51 -2.75
C GLU A 26 -6.17 6.41 -2.48
N CYS A 27 -5.76 5.57 -1.52
CA CYS A 27 -4.36 5.28 -1.25
C CYS A 27 -3.69 4.63 -2.47
N TYR A 28 -4.39 3.69 -3.12
CA TYR A 28 -3.90 3.02 -4.32
C TYR A 28 -3.79 3.96 -5.52
N GLN A 29 -4.76 4.85 -5.74
CA GLN A 29 -4.67 5.86 -6.79
C GLN A 29 -3.43 6.74 -6.62
N ARG A 30 -3.15 7.18 -5.39
CA ARG A 30 -1.93 7.94 -5.09
C ARG A 30 -0.65 7.14 -5.33
N LEU A 31 -0.65 5.85 -5.00
CA LEU A 31 0.45 4.94 -5.30
C LEU A 31 0.67 4.83 -6.82
N VAL A 32 -0.40 4.70 -7.61
CA VAL A 32 -0.34 4.67 -9.09
C VAL A 32 0.26 5.95 -9.64
N GLU A 33 -0.15 7.12 -9.14
CA GLU A 33 0.41 8.40 -9.56
C GLU A 33 1.90 8.52 -9.23
N LYS A 34 2.30 8.07 -8.03
CA LYS A 34 3.70 8.07 -7.61
C LYS A 34 4.53 7.09 -8.45
N ALA A 35 4.01 5.88 -8.69
CA ALA A 35 4.66 4.85 -9.48
C ALA A 35 4.90 5.30 -10.93
N LYS A 36 3.93 6.00 -11.55
CA LYS A 36 4.12 6.59 -12.89
C LYS A 36 5.24 7.62 -12.94
N LYS A 37 5.40 8.43 -11.89
CA LYS A 37 6.44 9.47 -11.81
C LYS A 37 7.83 8.88 -11.61
N GLU A 38 7.93 7.85 -10.78
CA GLU A 38 9.22 7.23 -10.39
C GLU A 38 9.58 6.01 -11.26
N GLY A 39 8.69 5.59 -12.16
CA GLY A 39 8.87 4.38 -12.99
C GLY A 39 8.79 3.08 -12.19
N TRP A 40 8.03 3.06 -11.08
CA TRP A 40 7.88 1.86 -10.25
C TRP A 40 6.93 0.85 -10.88
N GLU A 41 7.31 -0.43 -10.81
CA GLU A 41 6.38 -1.53 -10.98
C GLU A 41 5.64 -1.76 -9.65
N ILE A 42 4.31 -1.62 -9.66
CA ILE A 42 3.47 -1.81 -8.46
C ILE A 42 2.49 -2.97 -8.65
N PRO A 43 2.06 -3.62 -7.56
CA PRO A 43 0.99 -4.61 -7.60
C PRO A 43 -0.34 -3.98 -8.04
N THR A 44 -1.27 -4.83 -8.45
CA THR A 44 -2.67 -4.46 -8.72
C THR A 44 -3.41 -4.08 -7.44
N LEU A 45 -4.57 -3.43 -7.58
CA LEU A 45 -5.42 -3.09 -6.43
C LEU A 45 -5.84 -4.32 -5.62
N ASP A 46 -6.17 -5.42 -6.29
CA ASP A 46 -6.61 -6.64 -5.63
C ASP A 46 -5.45 -7.29 -4.85
N GLU A 47 -4.25 -7.34 -5.42
CA GLU A 47 -3.05 -7.81 -4.71
C GLU A 47 -2.72 -6.92 -3.50
N MET A 48 -2.93 -5.61 -3.62
CA MET A 48 -2.76 -4.68 -2.49
C MET A 48 -3.80 -4.91 -1.39
N LYS A 49 -5.06 -5.21 -1.75
CA LYS A 49 -6.12 -5.55 -0.80
C LYS A 49 -5.83 -6.86 -0.06
N GLU A 50 -5.43 -7.89 -0.79
CA GLU A 50 -5.04 -9.18 -0.20
C GLU A 50 -3.84 -9.02 0.75
N TRP A 51 -2.84 -8.25 0.33
CA TRP A 51 -1.68 -7.94 1.16
C TRP A 51 -2.06 -7.15 2.42
N LEU A 52 -2.93 -6.15 2.29
CA LEU A 52 -3.40 -5.33 3.41
C LEU A 52 -4.19 -6.16 4.42
N ALA A 53 -5.09 -7.02 3.95
CA ALA A 53 -5.85 -7.94 4.82
C ALA A 53 -4.92 -8.81 5.67
N ARG A 54 -3.93 -9.47 5.03
CA ARG A 54 -2.92 -10.28 5.74
C ARG A 54 -2.08 -9.46 6.71
N THR A 55 -1.75 -8.21 6.37
CA THR A 55 -0.89 -7.36 7.19
C THR A 55 -1.62 -6.86 8.45
N ILE A 56 -2.88 -6.43 8.31
CA ILE A 56 -3.69 -5.95 9.43
C ILE A 56 -4.06 -7.12 10.36
N GLU A 57 -4.44 -8.27 9.82
CA GLU A 57 -4.74 -9.48 10.62
C GLU A 57 -3.54 -9.88 11.49
N VAL A 58 -2.33 -9.91 10.93
CA VAL A 58 -1.10 -10.23 11.68
C VAL A 58 -0.80 -9.23 12.80
N THR A 59 -1.18 -7.96 12.66
CA THR A 59 -1.01 -6.96 13.72
C THR A 59 -2.07 -7.04 14.83
N SER A 60 -3.22 -7.68 14.57
CA SER A 60 -4.29 -7.87 15.56
C SER A 60 -4.06 -9.07 16.49
N ASP A 61 -3.33 -10.10 16.04
CA ASP A 61 -3.01 -11.31 16.83
C ASP A 61 -1.89 -11.11 17.88
N ARG A 62 -1.44 -9.87 18.10
CA ARG A 62 -0.34 -9.51 19.02
C ARG A 62 -0.76 -8.60 20.17
N ILE A 63 -2.04 -8.58 20.53
CA ILE A 63 -2.54 -7.86 21.73
C ILE A 63 -3.00 -8.86 22.78
#